data_AF-A0A2W5PT89-F1
#
_entry.id   AF-A0A2W5PT89-F1
#
_cell.length_a   1.000
_cell.length_b   1.000
_cell.length_c   1.000
_cell.angle_alpha   90.00
_cell.angle_beta   90.00
_cell.angle_gamma   90.00
#
_symmetry.space_group_name_H-M   'P 1'
#
loop_
_entity.id
_entity.type
_entity.pdbx_description
1 polymer ?
#
loop_
_entity_poly.entity_id
_entity_poly.type
_entity_poly.pdbx_seq_one_letter_code
_entity_poly.pdbx_strand_id
1 'polypeptide(L)'
;MSISAEEIIYQHCMGLLNPNPEYYAGRGNELGDLNSSILELLYRGILKEKGASAAKSFVNMVKNLKDTNAKNFLIEYYRLERKEWKYGDPVLKVRAVKDGDAVKAPVKPQPEPDLTKAPSKQVKQPVRMTEVLNAFKRGANAIGHDKAITSDFLARHKDEVDSSLINSSFGGK
;
A
#
# COMPACT_ATOMS: atom_id res chain seq x y z
N MET A 1 1.68 24.72 -20.39
CA MET A 1 2.34 23.59 -19.71
C MET A 1 1.27 22.82 -18.95
N SER A 2 1.39 21.50 -18.79
CA SER A 2 0.45 20.72 -17.97
C SER A 2 0.89 20.80 -16.51
N ILE A 3 0.00 21.19 -15.60
CA ILE A 3 0.26 21.18 -14.15
C ILE A 3 0.66 19.76 -13.68
N SER A 4 1.54 19.63 -12.68
CA SER A 4 1.86 18.31 -12.12
C SER A 4 0.89 17.91 -10.99
N ALA A 5 0.89 16.64 -10.61
CA ALA A 5 0.14 16.16 -9.44
C ALA A 5 0.62 16.80 -8.13
N GLU A 6 1.94 17.00 -7.99
CA GLU A 6 2.54 17.73 -6.87
C GLU A 6 2.10 19.20 -6.85
N GLU A 7 2.07 19.87 -8.01
CA GLU A 7 1.61 21.25 -8.11
C GLU A 7 0.09 21.38 -7.82
N ILE A 8 -0.72 20.38 -8.20
CA ILE A 8 -2.12 20.29 -7.75
C ILE A 8 -2.22 20.18 -6.22
N ILE A 9 -1.34 19.40 -5.57
CA ILE A 9 -1.30 19.32 -4.09
C ILE A 9 -0.97 20.70 -3.50
N TYR A 10 0.08 21.37 -3.95
CA TYR A 10 0.45 22.70 -3.44
C TYR A 10 -0.67 23.74 -3.64
N GLN A 11 -1.24 23.83 -4.84
CA GLN A 11 -2.24 24.86 -5.16
C GLN A 11 -3.60 24.60 -4.50
N HIS A 12 -4.03 23.35 -4.35
CA HIS A 12 -5.39 23.03 -3.90
C HIS A 12 -5.49 22.50 -2.47
N CYS A 13 -4.45 21.89 -1.91
CA CYS A 13 -4.49 21.34 -0.55
C CYS A 13 -4.02 22.33 0.53
N MET A 14 -3.53 23.51 0.19
CA MET A 14 -3.15 24.58 1.13
C MET A 14 -2.20 24.12 2.27
N GLY A 15 -1.32 23.16 1.98
CA GLY A 15 -0.39 22.58 2.97
C GLY A 15 -0.98 21.50 3.90
N LEU A 16 -2.26 21.13 3.75
CA LEU A 16 -2.90 20.04 4.50
C LEU A 16 -2.38 18.65 4.13
N LEU A 17 -1.76 18.51 2.95
CA LEU A 17 -1.14 17.29 2.46
C LEU A 17 0.28 17.63 1.99
N ASN A 18 1.28 16.93 2.53
CA ASN A 18 2.66 17.03 2.09
C ASN A 18 2.83 16.16 0.83
N PRO A 19 3.39 16.67 -0.29
CA PRO A 19 3.55 15.86 -1.49
C PRO A 19 4.58 14.74 -1.37
N ASN A 20 5.51 14.79 -0.40
CA ASN A 20 6.53 13.76 -0.22
C ASN A 20 5.97 12.50 0.49
N PRO A 21 5.90 11.32 -0.17
CA PRO A 21 5.38 10.10 0.45
C PRO A 21 6.21 9.64 1.66
N GLU A 22 7.50 9.97 1.71
CA GLU A 22 8.39 9.58 2.82
C GLU A 22 8.16 10.41 4.09
N TYR A 23 7.48 11.56 4.01
CA TYR A 23 7.03 12.30 5.20
C TYR A 23 6.05 11.46 6.07
N TYR A 24 5.32 10.55 5.44
CA TYR A 24 4.35 9.64 6.05
C TYR A 24 4.93 8.23 6.30
N ALA A 25 6.25 8.04 6.16
CA ALA A 25 6.87 6.74 6.38
C ALA A 25 6.69 6.26 7.83
N GLY A 26 6.13 5.06 8.01
CA GLY A 26 5.85 4.49 9.33
C GLY A 26 4.59 5.03 10.02
N ARG A 27 3.87 5.99 9.42
CA ARG A 27 2.56 6.43 9.90
C ARG A 27 1.44 5.50 9.45
N GLY A 28 0.33 5.49 10.20
CA GLY A 28 -0.83 4.66 9.93
C GLY A 28 -1.88 5.35 9.06
N ASN A 29 -3.13 4.85 9.17
CA ASN A 29 -4.32 5.53 8.67
C ASN A 29 -4.69 6.69 9.63
N GLU A 30 -4.02 7.83 9.49
CA GLU A 30 -4.26 9.00 10.32
C GLU A 30 -5.18 10.00 9.61
N LEU A 31 -6.33 10.31 10.22
CA LEU A 31 -7.33 11.27 9.69
C LEU A 31 -6.79 12.70 9.50
N GLY A 32 -5.70 13.05 10.22
CA GLY A 32 -4.99 14.31 10.02
C GLY A 32 -4.13 14.33 8.75
N ASP A 33 -3.65 13.17 8.30
CA ASP A 33 -2.76 13.02 7.14
C ASP A 33 -3.53 12.77 5.84
N LEU A 34 -4.66 12.05 5.91
CA LEU A 34 -5.60 11.91 4.78
C LEU A 34 -7.04 11.80 5.29
N ASN A 35 -7.95 12.54 4.64
CA ASN A 35 -9.39 12.48 4.92
C ASN A 35 -10.19 12.92 3.68
N SER A 36 -11.53 12.73 3.73
CA SER A 36 -12.43 13.05 2.62
C SER A 36 -12.43 14.53 2.22
N SER A 37 -12.07 15.47 3.10
CA SER A 37 -11.93 16.89 2.75
C SER A 37 -10.68 17.17 1.91
N ILE A 38 -9.55 16.49 2.20
CA ILE A 38 -8.34 16.55 1.37
C ILE A 38 -8.60 15.91 0.00
N LEU A 39 -9.29 14.76 -0.03
CA LEU A 39 -9.67 14.08 -1.27
C LEU A 39 -10.58 14.95 -2.16
N GLU A 40 -11.53 15.68 -1.56
CA GLU A 40 -12.39 16.66 -2.25
C GLU A 40 -11.59 17.83 -2.84
N LEU A 41 -10.61 18.38 -2.12
CA LEU A 41 -9.73 19.45 -2.62
C LEU A 41 -8.91 18.99 -3.83
N LEU A 42 -8.35 17.79 -3.75
CA LEU A 42 -7.63 17.17 -4.88
C LEU A 42 -8.55 16.91 -6.06
N TYR A 43 -9.73 16.32 -5.84
CA TYR A 43 -10.73 16.11 -6.88
C TYR A 43 -11.06 17.41 -7.62
N ARG A 44 -11.29 18.52 -6.91
CA ARG A 44 -11.58 19.83 -7.50
C ARG A 44 -10.40 20.38 -8.31
N GLY A 45 -9.18 20.22 -7.82
CA GLY A 45 -7.97 20.59 -8.56
C GLY A 45 -7.81 19.80 -9.85
N ILE A 46 -7.99 18.48 -9.80
CA ILE A 46 -7.94 17.59 -10.97
C ILE A 46 -9.07 17.94 -11.96
N LEU A 47 -10.29 18.15 -11.48
CA LEU A 47 -11.43 18.54 -12.32
C LEU A 47 -11.18 19.86 -13.05
N LYS A 48 -10.61 20.86 -12.37
CA LYS A 48 -10.28 22.17 -12.94
C LYS A 48 -9.14 22.09 -13.96
N GLU A 49 -8.04 21.39 -13.63
CA GLU A 49 -6.78 21.46 -14.38
C GLU A 49 -6.56 20.29 -15.38
N LYS A 50 -7.29 19.19 -15.21
CA LYS A 50 -7.21 17.96 -16.03
C LYS A 50 -8.56 17.54 -16.62
N GLY A 51 -9.67 18.10 -16.14
CA GLY A 51 -11.02 17.84 -16.63
C GLY A 51 -11.69 16.60 -16.02
N ALA A 52 -12.98 16.44 -16.33
CA ALA A 52 -13.85 15.45 -15.70
C ALA A 52 -13.40 13.99 -15.86
N SER A 53 -12.77 13.62 -17.00
CA SER A 53 -12.28 12.25 -17.21
C SER A 53 -11.14 11.86 -16.25
N ALA A 54 -10.25 12.82 -15.96
CA ALA A 54 -9.18 12.66 -14.98
C ALA A 54 -9.73 12.62 -13.55
N ALA A 55 -10.72 13.48 -13.24
CA ALA A 55 -11.38 13.51 -11.94
C ALA A 55 -12.13 12.18 -11.65
N LYS A 56 -12.87 11.65 -12.63
CA LYS A 56 -13.50 10.32 -12.57
C LYS A 56 -12.46 9.21 -12.34
N SER A 57 -11.33 9.28 -13.04
CA SER A 57 -10.21 8.34 -12.87
C SER A 57 -9.60 8.41 -11.46
N PHE A 58 -9.53 9.60 -10.85
CA PHE A 58 -9.12 9.78 -9.45
C PHE A 58 -10.12 9.17 -8.46
N VAL A 59 -11.44 9.37 -8.65
CA VAL A 59 -12.48 8.72 -7.83
C VAL A 59 -12.34 7.19 -7.89
N ASN A 60 -12.13 6.63 -9.08
CA ASN A 60 -11.89 5.19 -9.25
C ASN A 60 -10.58 4.71 -8.61
N MET A 61 -9.53 5.53 -8.60
CA MET A 61 -8.30 5.24 -7.85
C MET A 61 -8.57 5.16 -6.35
N VAL A 62 -9.23 6.17 -5.76
CA VAL A 62 -9.56 6.24 -4.32
C VAL A 62 -10.39 5.03 -3.89
N LYS A 63 -11.41 4.65 -4.68
CA LYS A 63 -12.23 3.46 -4.43
C LYS A 63 -11.43 2.16 -4.35
N ASN A 64 -10.37 2.03 -5.15
CA ASN A 64 -9.59 0.81 -5.29
C ASN A 64 -8.28 0.81 -4.49
N LEU A 65 -8.06 1.81 -3.63
CA LEU A 65 -6.94 1.82 -2.69
C LEU A 65 -7.04 0.60 -1.75
N LYS A 66 -5.98 -0.21 -1.68
CA LYS A 66 -5.91 -1.32 -0.71
C LYS A 66 -5.71 -0.84 0.72
N ASP A 67 -5.13 0.33 0.86
CA ASP A 67 -4.69 0.96 2.09
C ASP A 67 -4.84 2.48 1.89
N THR A 68 -5.36 3.14 2.91
CA THR A 68 -5.75 4.56 2.91
C THR A 68 -4.72 5.47 3.57
N ASN A 69 -3.55 4.95 3.95
CA ASN A 69 -2.50 5.78 4.50
C ASN A 69 -1.98 6.77 3.44
N ALA A 70 -1.56 7.96 3.89
CA ALA A 70 -1.17 9.04 2.99
C ALA A 70 0.02 8.67 2.08
N LYS A 71 0.95 7.82 2.54
CA LYS A 71 2.09 7.35 1.74
C LYS A 71 1.63 6.53 0.51
N ASN A 72 0.80 5.51 0.74
CA ASN A 72 0.27 4.64 -0.31
C ASN A 72 -0.68 5.40 -1.24
N PHE A 73 -1.49 6.31 -0.69
CA PHE A 73 -2.30 7.24 -1.46
C PHE A 73 -1.45 8.08 -2.44
N LEU A 74 -0.41 8.76 -1.97
CA LEU A 74 0.47 9.58 -2.80
C LEU A 74 1.20 8.75 -3.87
N ILE A 75 1.64 7.53 -3.53
CA ILE A 75 2.25 6.61 -4.50
C ILE A 75 1.29 6.28 -5.64
N GLU A 76 0.02 5.97 -5.35
CA GLU A 76 -1.00 5.72 -6.38
C GLU A 76 -1.41 7.00 -7.13
N TYR A 77 -1.45 8.15 -6.45
CA TYR A 77 -1.74 9.44 -7.07
C TYR A 77 -0.69 9.83 -8.12
N TYR A 78 0.60 9.69 -7.81
CA TYR A 78 1.67 9.88 -8.79
C TYR A 78 1.70 8.77 -9.86
N ARG A 79 1.20 7.56 -9.57
CA ARG A 79 0.98 6.53 -10.62
C ARG A 79 -0.13 6.94 -11.59
N LEU A 80 -1.21 7.56 -11.10
CA LEU A 80 -2.30 8.07 -11.92
C LEU A 80 -1.81 9.17 -12.87
N GLU A 81 -1.00 10.11 -12.39
CA GLU A 81 -0.36 11.13 -13.23
C GLU A 81 0.53 10.51 -14.33
N ARG A 82 1.43 9.57 -13.96
CA ARG A 82 2.29 8.88 -14.93
C ARG A 82 1.52 8.01 -15.94
N LYS A 83 0.25 7.70 -15.66
CA LYS A 83 -0.70 7.05 -16.57
C LYS A 83 -1.57 8.06 -17.33
N GLU A 84 -1.14 9.31 -17.43
CA GLU A 84 -1.87 10.39 -18.11
C GLU A 84 -3.30 10.59 -17.57
N TRP A 85 -3.47 10.40 -16.25
CA TRP A 85 -4.77 10.49 -15.56
C TRP A 85 -5.82 9.47 -16.02
N LYS A 86 -5.39 8.34 -16.60
CA LYS A 86 -6.25 7.23 -17.02
C LYS A 86 -6.23 6.12 -15.96
N TYR A 87 -7.37 5.88 -15.32
CA TYR A 87 -7.56 4.74 -14.42
C TYR A 87 -8.34 3.62 -15.12
N GLY A 88 -7.62 2.83 -15.92
CA GLY A 88 -8.13 1.65 -16.62
C GLY A 88 -7.26 0.41 -16.35
N ASP A 89 -7.94 -0.73 -16.15
CA ASP A 89 -7.47 -2.08 -15.81
C ASP A 89 -6.24 -2.27 -14.89
N PRO A 90 -6.35 -3.11 -13.83
CA PRO A 90 -5.21 -3.42 -12.98
C PRO A 90 -4.19 -4.29 -13.73
N VAL A 91 -3.19 -3.64 -14.35
CA VAL A 91 -1.94 -4.28 -14.76
C VAL A 91 -1.07 -4.61 -13.53
N LEU A 92 -1.64 -5.39 -12.62
CA LEU A 92 -0.96 -6.13 -11.57
C LEU A 92 -1.06 -7.62 -11.88
N LYS A 93 -0.58 -8.01 -13.08
CA LYS A 93 0.06 -9.31 -13.24
C LYS A 93 1.36 -9.29 -12.44
N VAL A 94 1.24 -9.37 -11.12
CA VAL A 94 2.32 -9.87 -10.27
C VAL A 94 2.68 -11.21 -10.89
N ARG A 95 3.89 -11.32 -11.44
CA ARG A 95 4.42 -12.63 -11.85
C ARG A 95 4.51 -13.43 -10.56
N ALA A 96 3.54 -14.33 -10.36
CA ALA A 96 3.71 -15.43 -9.45
C ALA A 96 4.92 -16.21 -9.95
N VAL A 97 6.07 -15.96 -9.32
CA VAL A 97 7.23 -16.85 -9.42
C VAL A 97 6.70 -18.20 -8.94
N LYS A 98 6.62 -19.17 -9.84
CA LYS A 98 6.30 -20.53 -9.46
C LYS A 98 7.48 -21.06 -8.65
N ASP A 99 7.30 -21.19 -7.35
CA ASP A 99 8.06 -22.17 -6.58
C ASP A 99 7.86 -23.55 -7.23
N GLY A 100 8.96 -24.22 -7.56
CA GLY A 100 8.92 -25.56 -8.13
C GLY A 100 9.89 -25.82 -9.27
N ASP A 101 11.19 -25.82 -8.97
CA ASP A 101 12.06 -26.83 -9.58
C ASP A 101 13.10 -27.30 -8.54
N ALA A 102 13.04 -28.59 -8.21
CA ALA A 102 13.77 -29.18 -7.09
C ALA A 102 14.42 -30.50 -7.54
N VAL A 103 15.69 -30.45 -7.96
CA VAL A 103 16.44 -31.66 -8.34
C VAL A 103 17.89 -31.64 -7.82
N LYS A 104 18.11 -32.46 -6.77
CA LYS A 104 19.31 -33.25 -6.40
C LYS A 104 20.67 -32.58 -6.15
N ALA A 105 21.25 -32.95 -5.00
CA ALA A 105 22.68 -32.86 -4.67
C ALA A 105 23.54 -33.93 -5.42
N PRO A 106 24.88 -33.81 -5.34
CA PRO A 106 25.61 -34.75 -4.49
C PRO A 106 26.85 -34.19 -3.72
N VAL A 107 26.93 -34.48 -2.40
CA VAL A 107 27.98 -35.31 -1.72
C VAL A 107 29.31 -35.49 -2.50
N LYS A 108 30.55 -35.30 -1.99
CA LYS A 108 31.23 -35.09 -0.67
C LYS A 108 32.69 -34.52 -0.96
N PRO A 109 33.71 -34.44 -0.07
CA PRO A 109 33.85 -34.69 1.39
C PRO A 109 34.49 -33.54 2.23
N GLN A 110 34.62 -33.75 3.56
CA GLN A 110 35.41 -32.91 4.50
C GLN A 110 36.91 -33.27 4.50
N PRO A 111 37.74 -32.51 5.25
CA PRO A 111 38.27 -33.11 6.49
C PRO A 111 38.16 -32.21 7.74
N GLU A 112 38.17 -32.86 8.91
CA GLU A 112 38.20 -32.26 10.25
C GLU A 112 39.63 -31.80 10.64
N PRO A 113 39.80 -31.12 11.79
CA PRO A 113 40.44 -31.87 12.88
C PRO A 113 39.72 -31.77 14.25
N ASP A 114 39.99 -32.80 15.05
CA ASP A 114 39.38 -33.18 16.34
C ASP A 114 40.09 -32.54 17.57
N LEU A 115 39.59 -32.87 18.78
CA LEU A 115 40.19 -32.81 20.12
C LEU A 115 40.05 -31.44 20.86
N THR A 116 39.36 -31.30 21.99
CA THR A 116 39.27 -32.23 23.14
C THR A 116 38.11 -31.94 24.15
N LYS A 117 37.70 -33.00 24.87
CA LYS A 117 37.18 -33.06 26.27
C LYS A 117 35.77 -32.54 26.66
N ALA A 118 34.96 -33.50 27.12
CA ALA A 118 33.82 -33.39 28.04
C ALA A 118 34.31 -33.17 29.52
N PRO A 119 33.47 -32.95 30.59
CA PRO A 119 32.07 -33.40 30.71
C PRO A 119 31.03 -32.54 31.48
N SER A 120 29.76 -32.89 31.24
CA SER A 120 28.60 -32.89 32.17
C SER A 120 28.36 -31.73 33.16
N LYS A 121 27.22 -31.03 32.97
CA LYS A 121 26.25 -30.77 34.06
C LYS A 121 24.88 -30.36 33.49
N GLN A 122 23.83 -31.08 33.84
CA GLN A 122 22.45 -30.62 33.64
C GLN A 122 22.19 -29.47 34.61
N VAL A 123 21.76 -28.31 34.11
CA VAL A 123 21.32 -27.18 34.93
C VAL A 123 19.90 -26.79 34.50
N LYS A 124 19.05 -26.54 35.50
CA LYS A 124 17.60 -26.38 35.38
C LYS A 124 17.25 -25.16 34.54
N GLN A 125 16.18 -25.28 33.74
CA GLN A 125 15.57 -24.14 33.05
C GLN A 125 15.06 -23.09 34.07
N PRO A 126 15.33 -21.80 33.87
CA PRO A 126 14.46 -20.73 34.33
C PRO A 126 13.52 -20.30 33.19
N VAL A 127 12.23 -20.25 33.50
CA VAL A 127 11.15 -19.79 32.61
C VAL A 127 11.30 -18.29 32.32
N ARG A 128 10.70 -17.82 31.20
CA ARG A 128 10.47 -16.41 30.77
C ARG A 128 11.50 -15.78 29.81
N MET A 129 11.52 -16.27 28.57
CA MET A 129 11.93 -15.46 27.39
C MET A 129 10.86 -15.37 26.29
N THR A 130 9.61 -15.74 26.57
CA THR A 130 8.53 -15.79 25.57
C THR A 130 7.70 -14.50 25.48
N GLU A 131 7.80 -13.57 26.45
CA GLU A 131 6.98 -12.34 26.46
C GLU A 131 7.60 -11.19 25.65
N VAL A 132 8.93 -11.11 25.53
CA VAL A 132 9.60 -10.00 24.82
C VAL A 132 9.36 -10.06 23.29
N LEU A 133 9.20 -11.27 22.73
CA LEU A 133 8.95 -11.46 21.29
C LEU A 133 7.50 -11.15 20.87
N ASN A 134 6.54 -11.10 21.80
CA ASN A 134 5.16 -10.74 21.48
C ASN A 134 4.90 -9.22 21.49
N ALA A 135 5.79 -8.42 22.10
CA ALA A 135 5.70 -6.96 22.02
C ALA A 135 5.98 -6.43 20.60
N PHE A 136 6.95 -7.04 19.90
CA PHE A 136 7.36 -6.60 18.55
C PHE A 136 6.37 -6.96 17.42
N LYS A 137 5.40 -7.85 17.65
CA LYS A 137 4.34 -8.17 16.67
C LYS A 137 3.12 -7.25 16.72
N ARG A 138 3.03 -6.35 17.70
CA ARG A 138 1.87 -5.44 17.85
C ARG A 138 1.91 -4.17 16.99
N GLY A 139 2.99 -3.93 16.22
CA GLY A 139 3.14 -2.73 15.39
C GLY A 139 2.77 -2.87 13.91
N ALA A 140 2.31 -4.04 13.43
CA ALA A 140 2.30 -4.35 11.99
C ALA A 140 0.91 -4.51 11.33
N ASN A 141 -0.20 -4.49 12.09
CA ASN A 141 -1.52 -4.86 11.57
C ASN A 141 -2.58 -3.76 11.72
N ALA A 142 -2.53 -2.79 10.79
CA ALA A 142 -3.67 -1.96 10.41
C ALA A 142 -3.67 -1.66 8.90
N ILE A 143 -3.16 -2.58 8.07
CA ILE A 143 -3.29 -2.50 6.61
C ILE A 143 -4.74 -2.84 6.26
N GLY A 144 -5.56 -1.80 6.15
CA GLY A 144 -6.95 -1.91 5.75
C GLY A 144 -7.39 -0.59 5.12
N HIS A 145 -8.32 -0.68 4.17
CA HIS A 145 -8.99 0.48 3.60
C HIS A 145 -9.88 1.10 4.68
N ASP A 146 -9.44 2.20 5.29
CA ASP A 146 -10.19 2.87 6.34
C ASP A 146 -11.36 3.65 5.73
N LYS A 147 -12.57 3.16 6.00
CA LYS A 147 -13.80 3.79 5.57
C LYS A 147 -13.94 5.20 6.16
N ALA A 148 -13.43 5.49 7.35
CA ALA A 148 -13.50 6.83 7.93
C ALA A 148 -12.73 7.88 7.11
N ILE A 149 -11.70 7.47 6.36
CA ILE A 149 -10.93 8.36 5.49
C ILE A 149 -11.68 8.63 4.18
N THR A 150 -12.26 7.60 3.55
CA THR A 150 -12.74 7.65 2.15
C THR A 150 -14.26 7.65 1.97
N SER A 151 -15.06 7.24 2.97
CA SER A 151 -16.48 6.93 2.75
C SER A 151 -17.31 8.14 2.34
N ASP A 152 -17.11 9.29 2.99
CA ASP A 152 -17.85 10.51 2.71
C ASP A 152 -17.55 11.03 1.30
N PHE A 153 -16.28 10.99 0.88
CA PHE A 153 -15.87 11.32 -0.46
C PHE A 153 -16.51 10.36 -1.49
N LEU A 154 -16.38 9.05 -1.30
CA LEU A 154 -16.93 8.05 -2.23
C LEU A 154 -18.46 8.06 -2.29
N ALA A 155 -19.14 8.44 -1.20
CA ALA A 155 -20.60 8.60 -1.17
C ALA A 155 -21.07 9.81 -2.01
N ARG A 156 -20.31 10.92 -2.01
CA ARG A 156 -20.58 12.10 -2.84
C ARG A 156 -20.34 11.83 -4.32
N HIS A 157 -19.28 11.10 -4.66
CA HIS A 157 -18.88 10.79 -6.04
C HIS A 157 -19.37 9.43 -6.54
N LYS A 158 -20.43 8.87 -5.93
CA LYS A 158 -20.98 7.54 -6.27
C LYS A 158 -21.37 7.38 -7.75
N ASP A 159 -21.77 8.47 -8.40
CA ASP A 159 -22.25 8.49 -9.79
C ASP A 159 -21.08 8.58 -10.80
N GLU A 160 -19.89 8.95 -10.32
CA GLU A 160 -18.64 8.95 -11.09
C GLU A 160 -17.87 7.63 -10.94
N VAL A 161 -18.12 6.88 -9.87
CA VAL A 161 -17.59 5.55 -9.67
C VAL A 161 -18.00 4.64 -10.83
N ASP A 162 -17.03 4.11 -11.55
CA ASP A 162 -17.33 3.20 -12.64
C ASP A 162 -17.73 1.82 -12.09
N SER A 163 -18.99 1.45 -12.31
CA SER A 163 -19.55 0.18 -11.91
C SER A 163 -19.09 -0.97 -12.82
N SER A 164 -18.64 -0.66 -14.05
CA SER A 164 -18.19 -1.67 -15.02
C SER A 164 -16.91 -2.41 -14.58
N LEU A 165 -16.07 -1.77 -13.77
CA LEU A 165 -14.82 -2.33 -13.23
C LEU A 165 -15.02 -3.51 -12.24
N ILE A 166 -16.26 -3.88 -11.94
CA ILE A 166 -16.60 -4.94 -10.96
C ILE A 166 -16.82 -6.31 -11.64
N ASN A 167 -17.18 -6.35 -12.93
CA ASN A 167 -17.63 -7.58 -13.59
C ASN A 167 -16.52 -8.52 -14.11
N SER A 168 -15.25 -8.24 -13.82
CA SER A 168 -14.12 -9.11 -14.18
C SER A 168 -13.93 -10.31 -13.24
N SER A 169 -14.94 -10.66 -12.44
CA SER A 169 -14.89 -11.75 -11.47
C SER A 169 -15.61 -13.00 -11.99
N PHE A 170 -14.85 -14.07 -12.26
CA PHE A 170 -15.30 -15.47 -12.36
C PHE A 170 -16.55 -15.77 -13.22
N GLY A 171 -16.43 -15.53 -14.54
CA GLY A 171 -17.32 -16.08 -15.56
C GLY A 171 -16.73 -17.29 -16.30
N GLY A 172 -16.30 -18.33 -15.56
CA GLY A 172 -15.85 -19.59 -16.17
C GLY A 172 -17.06 -20.44 -16.59
N LYS A 173 -17.13 -20.80 -17.88
CA LYS A 173 -18.11 -21.76 -18.42
C LYS A 173 -17.85 -23.18 -17.94
#